data_AF-A0A090W631-F1
#
_entry.id   AF-A0A090W631-F1
#
_cell.length_a   1.000
_cell.length_b   1.000
_cell.length_c   1.000
_cell.angle_alpha   90.00
_cell.angle_beta   90.00
_cell.angle_gamma   90.00
#
_symmetry.space_group_name_H-M   'P 1'
#
loop_
_entity.id
_entity.type
_entity.pdbx_description
1 polymer ?
#
loop_
_entity_poly.entity_id
_entity_poly.type
_entity_poly.pdbx_seq_one_letter_code
_entity_poly.pdbx_strand_id
1 'polypeptide(L)'
;MKEIKVFNNDLTEAYKNKLTEMIHNFDNYDGGVGNRNIIKIINIDGVNLNIKAFKIPNLINRVAYNFFRKSKAQRSFEYANKLTKMGVGTPKPIAFFEYKTHLVLVKVIILASKRIMI
;
A
#
# COMPACT_ATOMS: atom_id res chain seq x y z
N MET A 1 -3.70 17.21 -6.24
CA MET A 1 -3.94 15.77 -5.93
C MET A 1 -3.82 15.62 -4.42
N LYS A 2 -4.84 15.09 -3.74
CA LYS A 2 -4.81 14.88 -2.29
C LYS A 2 -4.22 13.50 -2.00
N GLU A 3 -3.09 13.47 -1.30
CA GLU A 3 -2.49 12.25 -0.78
C GLU A 3 -3.07 11.94 0.60
N ILE A 4 -3.50 10.70 0.81
CA ILE A 4 -3.90 10.16 2.11
C ILE A 4 -2.92 9.04 2.43
N LYS A 5 -2.18 9.19 3.53
CA LYS A 5 -1.25 8.18 4.00
C LYS A 5 -1.56 7.84 5.45
N VAL A 6 -1.51 6.55 5.76
CA VAL A 6 -1.68 6.03 7.11
C VAL A 6 -0.55 5.07 7.39
N PHE A 7 0.09 5.27 8.52
CA PHE A 7 1.19 4.45 9.02
C PHE A 7 0.74 3.67 10.24
N ASN A 8 1.40 2.55 10.50
CA ASN A 8 1.29 1.88 11.79
C ASN A 8 1.99 2.71 12.89
N ASN A 9 1.57 2.55 14.14
CA ASN A 9 1.98 3.40 15.25
C ASN A 9 3.46 3.26 15.63
N ASP A 10 4.09 2.17 15.21
CA ASP A 10 5.43 1.76 15.67
C ASP A 10 6.58 2.37 14.83
N LEU A 11 6.30 3.34 13.94
CA LEU A 11 7.28 3.87 12.98
C LEU A 11 7.82 5.24 13.40
N THR A 12 9.13 5.41 13.29
CA THR A 12 9.80 6.70 13.47
C THR A 12 9.50 7.66 12.29
N GLU A 13 9.55 8.97 12.53
CA GLU A 13 9.32 9.97 11.47
C GLU A 13 10.34 9.87 10.33
N ALA A 14 11.61 9.60 10.65
CA ALA A 14 12.64 9.35 9.64
C ALA A 14 12.27 8.19 8.71
N TYR A 15 11.76 7.09 9.27
CA TYR A 15 11.33 5.94 8.48
C TYR A 15 10.08 6.27 7.65
N LYS A 16 9.10 6.98 8.22
CA LYS A 16 7.90 7.44 7.48
C LYS A 16 8.26 8.29 6.26
N ASN A 17 9.25 9.18 6.39
CA ASN A 17 9.73 10.01 5.29
C ASN A 17 10.39 9.16 4.20
N LYS A 18 11.27 8.23 4.58
CA LYS A 18 11.91 7.30 3.65
C LYS A 18 10.89 6.44 2.89
N LEU A 19 9.88 5.94 3.59
CA LEU A 19 8.79 5.19 2.96
C LEU A 19 8.00 6.06 1.99
N THR A 20 7.74 7.33 2.34
CA THR A 20 7.03 8.26 1.46
C THR A 20 7.82 8.50 0.16
N GLU A 21 9.12 8.77 0.27
CA GLU A 21 10.02 8.98 -0.88
C GLU A 21 10.09 7.73 -1.78
N MET A 22 10.25 6.55 -1.19
CA MET A 22 10.23 5.27 -1.91
C MET A 22 8.91 5.09 -2.68
N ILE A 23 7.78 5.42 -2.06
CA ILE A 23 6.46 5.30 -2.66
C ILE A 23 6.29 6.28 -3.84
N HIS A 24 6.79 7.50 -3.70
CA HIS A 24 6.81 8.47 -4.80
C HIS A 24 7.67 7.99 -5.98
N ASN A 25 8.79 7.34 -5.68
CA ASN A 25 9.69 6.74 -6.67
C ASN A 25 9.30 5.32 -7.09
N PHE A 26 8.13 4.80 -6.67
CA PHE A 26 7.75 3.40 -6.87
C PHE A 26 7.85 2.92 -8.33
N ASP A 27 7.53 3.78 -9.28
CA ASP A 27 7.54 3.44 -10.71
C ASP A 27 8.97 3.31 -11.27
N ASN A 28 9.96 3.96 -10.64
CA ASN A 28 11.37 3.92 -11.02
C ASN A 28 12.13 2.70 -10.49
N TYR A 29 11.56 1.95 -9.54
CA TYR A 29 12.18 0.71 -9.08
C TYR A 29 11.97 -0.41 -10.09
N ASP A 30 13.02 -1.19 -10.33
CA ASP A 30 12.94 -2.33 -11.22
C ASP A 30 12.09 -3.48 -10.66
N GLY A 31 11.65 -4.33 -11.58
CA GLY A 31 10.82 -5.49 -11.28
C GLY A 31 9.34 -5.14 -11.08
N GLY A 32 8.59 -6.14 -10.62
CA GLY A 32 7.16 -6.04 -10.47
C GLY A 32 6.41 -7.12 -11.24
N VAL A 33 5.50 -7.81 -10.57
CA VAL A 33 4.67 -8.85 -11.20
C VAL A 33 3.21 -8.44 -11.15
N GLY A 34 2.53 -8.53 -12.30
CA GLY A 34 1.07 -8.50 -12.40
C GLY A 34 0.50 -7.44 -13.35
N ASN A 35 -0.58 -7.80 -14.06
CA ASN A 35 -1.22 -6.95 -15.07
C ASN A 35 -2.20 -5.91 -14.47
N ARG A 36 -2.92 -6.27 -13.40
CA ARG A 36 -3.95 -5.42 -12.75
C ARG A 36 -3.49 -4.80 -11.44
N ASN A 37 -2.61 -5.46 -10.71
CA ASN A 37 -1.93 -4.90 -9.55
C ASN A 37 -0.45 -5.26 -9.72
N ILE A 38 0.43 -4.30 -9.47
CA ILE A 38 1.86 -4.48 -9.56
C ILE A 38 2.36 -4.75 -8.14
N ILE A 39 3.04 -5.88 -7.95
CA ILE A 39 3.68 -6.22 -6.68
C ILE A 39 5.19 -6.15 -6.87
N LYS A 40 5.87 -5.27 -6.13
CA LYS A 40 7.33 -5.17 -6.09
C LYS A 40 7.84 -5.53 -4.70
N ILE A 41 9.01 -6.16 -4.64
CA ILE A 41 9.74 -6.37 -3.38
C ILE A 41 10.94 -5.42 -3.41
N ILE A 42 10.98 -4.50 -2.45
CA ILE A 42 12.05 -3.50 -2.36
C ILE A 42 12.78 -3.73 -1.03
N ASN A 43 14.11 -3.81 -1.09
CA ASN A 43 14.93 -3.89 0.12
C ASN A 43 15.20 -2.46 0.64
N ILE A 44 14.88 -2.22 1.90
CA ILE A 44 15.24 -0.99 2.61
C ILE A 44 15.94 -1.37 3.90
N ASP A 45 17.19 -0.94 4.06
CA ASP A 45 17.99 -1.14 5.27
C ASP A 45 18.05 -2.62 5.71
N GLY A 46 18.18 -3.53 4.74
CA GLY A 46 18.19 -4.98 4.99
C GLY A 46 16.81 -5.61 5.18
N VAL A 47 15.74 -4.83 5.20
CA VAL A 47 14.35 -5.32 5.32
C VAL A 47 13.68 -5.40 3.95
N ASN A 48 13.19 -6.60 3.61
CA ASN A 48 12.42 -6.80 2.38
C ASN A 48 10.96 -6.35 2.58
N LEU A 49 10.60 -5.28 1.88
CA LEU A 49 9.28 -4.69 1.86
C LEU A 49 8.51 -5.15 0.63
N ASN A 50 7.35 -5.76 0.84
CA ASN A 50 6.41 -6.09 -0.22
C ASN A 50 5.47 -4.90 -0.43
N ILE A 51 5.51 -4.35 -1.63
CA ILE A 51 4.74 -3.20 -2.05
C ILE A 51 3.74 -3.63 -3.10
N LYS A 52 2.46 -3.41 -2.81
CA LYS A 52 1.37 -3.75 -3.72
C LYS A 52 0.67 -2.49 -4.21
N ALA A 53 0.92 -2.14 -5.47
CA ALA A 53 0.26 -1.06 -6.17
C ALA A 53 -0.97 -1.58 -6.94
N PHE A 54 -2.13 -0.98 -6.71
CA PHE A 54 -3.37 -1.33 -7.41
C PHE A 54 -3.56 -0.37 -8.59
N LYS A 55 -3.76 -0.92 -9.80
CA LYS A 55 -4.11 -0.13 -10.97
C LYS A 55 -5.55 0.37 -10.85
N ILE A 56 -5.78 1.59 -11.33
CA ILE A 56 -7.13 2.13 -11.47
C ILE A 56 -7.87 1.29 -12.54
N PRO A 57 -9.08 0.79 -12.26
CA PRO A 57 -9.94 0.29 -13.32
C PRO A 57 -10.39 1.44 -14.25
N ASN A 58 -10.64 1.17 -15.53
CA ASN A 58 -11.07 2.18 -16.49
C ASN A 58 -12.31 2.95 -16.00
N LEU A 59 -12.31 4.26 -16.21
CA LEU A 59 -12.74 5.31 -15.28
C LEU A 59 -14.22 5.39 -14.84
N ILE A 60 -15.21 4.84 -15.56
CA ILE A 60 -16.61 5.33 -15.47
C ILE A 60 -17.64 4.30 -14.98
N ASN A 61 -17.45 2.99 -15.19
CA ASN A 61 -18.54 2.02 -14.99
C ASN A 61 -18.89 1.68 -13.51
N ARG A 62 -18.21 2.29 -12.51
CA ARG A 62 -18.39 2.02 -11.06
C ARG A 62 -18.37 3.27 -10.16
N VAL A 63 -18.27 4.46 -10.74
CA VAL A 63 -18.31 5.73 -10.00
C VAL A 63 -19.61 5.84 -9.18
N ALA A 64 -20.71 5.27 -9.71
CA ALA A 64 -22.08 5.42 -9.20
C ALA A 64 -22.54 4.49 -8.03
N TYR A 65 -21.78 3.48 -7.59
CA TYR A 65 -22.29 2.53 -6.56
C TYR A 65 -21.60 2.55 -5.19
N ASN A 66 -20.52 3.32 -4.98
CA ASN A 66 -19.59 2.98 -3.88
C ASN A 66 -18.77 4.12 -3.26
N PHE A 67 -19.11 5.40 -3.45
CA PHE A 67 -18.37 6.53 -2.82
C PHE A 67 -18.28 6.45 -1.28
N PHE A 68 -19.06 5.57 -0.64
CA PHE A 68 -19.00 5.27 0.80
C PHE A 68 -18.05 4.13 1.20
N ARG A 69 -17.45 3.38 0.25
CA ARG A 69 -16.65 2.19 0.58
C ARG A 69 -15.16 2.50 0.67
N LYS A 70 -14.54 1.99 1.73
CA LYS A 70 -13.08 1.96 1.94
C LYS A 70 -12.33 1.44 0.71
N SER A 71 -11.19 2.05 0.41
CA SER A 71 -10.37 1.68 -0.75
C SER A 71 -9.84 0.23 -0.65
N LYS A 72 -9.30 -0.28 -1.76
CA LYS A 72 -8.68 -1.61 -1.78
C LYS A 72 -7.42 -1.67 -0.91
N ALA A 73 -6.63 -0.59 -0.81
CA ALA A 73 -5.52 -0.55 0.14
C ALA A 73 -6.01 -0.55 1.57
N GLN A 74 -6.91 0.39 1.89
CA GLN A 74 -7.36 0.57 3.26
C GLN A 74 -7.92 -0.73 3.82
N ARG A 75 -8.80 -1.41 3.07
CA ARG A 75 -9.35 -2.70 3.49
C ARG A 75 -8.28 -3.76 3.68
N SER A 76 -7.31 -3.85 2.78
CA SER A 76 -6.24 -4.84 2.88
C SER A 76 -5.28 -4.53 4.03
N PHE A 77 -5.02 -3.26 4.34
CA PHE A 77 -4.25 -2.83 5.51
C PHE A 77 -4.99 -3.15 6.81
N GLU A 78 -6.29 -2.84 6.90
CA GLU A 78 -7.13 -3.16 8.05
C GLU A 78 -7.23 -4.67 8.28
N TYR A 79 -7.38 -5.46 7.22
CA TYR A 79 -7.44 -6.92 7.32
C TYR A 79 -6.10 -7.52 7.73
N ALA A 80 -4.98 -7.04 7.18
CA ALA A 80 -3.66 -7.49 7.62
C ALA A 80 -3.44 -7.18 9.11
N ASN A 81 -3.89 -6.01 9.59
CA ASN A 81 -3.83 -5.67 11.02
C ASN A 81 -4.70 -6.60 11.86
N LYS A 82 -5.93 -6.90 11.41
CA LYS A 82 -6.84 -7.82 12.11
C LYS A 82 -6.27 -9.24 12.17
N LEU A 83 -5.72 -9.75 11.07
CA LEU A 83 -5.07 -11.06 11.01
C LEU A 83 -3.84 -11.14 11.92
N THR A 84 -3.03 -10.07 11.96
CA THR A 84 -1.87 -9.98 12.86
C THR A 84 -2.31 -10.05 14.33
N LYS A 85 -3.39 -9.33 14.70
CA LYS A 85 -3.96 -9.38 16.06
C LYS A 85 -4.51 -10.77 16.43
N MET A 86 -4.94 -11.54 15.43
CA MET A 86 -5.43 -12.92 15.60
C MET A 86 -4.30 -13.96 15.62
N GLY A 87 -3.03 -13.55 15.54
CA GLY A 87 -1.89 -14.47 15.50
C GLY A 87 -1.74 -15.23 14.17
N VAL A 88 -2.46 -14.83 13.12
CA VAL A 88 -2.33 -15.45 11.79
C VAL A 88 -1.03 -14.97 11.15
N GLY A 89 -0.24 -15.90 10.61
CA GLY A 89 1.00 -15.63 9.90
C GLY A 89 0.80 -14.81 8.62
N THR A 90 0.66 -13.50 8.77
CA THR A 90 0.57 -12.52 7.68
C THR A 90 1.79 -11.59 7.72
N PRO A 91 2.28 -11.10 6.57
CA PRO A 91 3.24 -10.00 6.54
C PRO A 91 2.74 -8.81 7.37
N LYS A 92 3.64 -8.20 8.15
CA LYS A 92 3.29 -7.09 9.06
C LYS A 92 2.89 -5.87 8.21
N PRO A 93 1.66 -5.36 8.35
CA PRO A 93 1.25 -4.14 7.64
C PRO A 93 2.00 -2.93 8.20
N ILE A 94 2.62 -2.15 7.33
CA ILE A 94 3.40 -0.96 7.71
C ILE A 94 2.61 0.30 7.41
N ALA A 95 2.11 0.45 6.18
CA ALA A 95 1.44 1.66 5.75
C ALA A 95 0.54 1.43 4.55
N PHE A 96 -0.34 2.38 4.29
CA PHE A 96 -0.98 2.53 2.99
C PHE A 96 -0.99 3.97 2.50
N PHE A 97 -0.97 4.13 1.18
CA PHE A 97 -1.02 5.41 0.47
C PHE A 97 -2.17 5.38 -0.54
N GLU A 98 -2.95 6.45 -0.56
CA GLU A 98 -4.01 6.70 -1.53
C GLU A 98 -3.83 8.07 -2.17
N TYR A 99 -3.89 8.10 -3.49
CA TYR A 99 -3.83 9.33 -4.27
C TYR A 99 -5.22 9.61 -4.85
N LYS A 100 -5.82 10.73 -4.46
CA LYS A 100 -7.14 11.18 -4.94
C LYS A 100 -7.00 12.47 -5.74
N THR A 101 -7.57 12.50 -6.94
CA THR A 101 -7.84 13.70 -7.71
C THR A 101 -9.32 14.07 -7.53
N HIS A 102 -9.69 15.32 -7.80
CA HIS A 102 -11.03 15.87 -7.51
C HIS A 102 -12.22 15.02 -8.02
N LEU A 103 -12.02 14.17 -9.02
CA LEU A 103 -13.04 13.23 -9.53
C LEU A 103 -12.66 11.74 -9.42
N VAL A 104 -11.41 11.39 -9.12
CA VAL A 104 -10.87 10.04 -9.41
C VAL A 104 -9.83 9.62 -8.37
N LEU A 105 -9.91 8.37 -7.91
CA LEU A 105 -8.84 7.75 -7.14
C LEU A 105 -7.79 7.15 -8.12
N VAL A 106 -6.54 7.57 -7.99
CA VAL A 106 -5.50 7.43 -9.03
C VAL A 106 -4.48 6.34 -8.73
N LYS A 107 -4.07 6.18 -7.47
CA LYS A 107 -3.06 5.18 -7.15
C LYS A 107 -3.21 4.77 -5.69
N VAL A 108 -3.04 3.50 -5.44
CA VAL A 108 -3.25 2.91 -4.13
C VAL A 108 -2.12 1.94 -3.87
N ILE A 109 -1.40 2.12 -2.78
CA ILE A 109 -0.23 1.32 -2.45
C ILE A 109 -0.32 0.82 -1.02
N ILE A 110 -0.04 -0.47 -0.82
CA ILE A 110 0.12 -1.07 0.51
C ILE A 110 1.56 -1.49 0.69
N LEU A 111 2.08 -1.24 1.87
CA LEU A 111 3.39 -1.69 2.31
C LEU A 111 3.24 -2.74 3.40
N ALA A 112 3.89 -3.90 3.21
CA ALA A 112 4.02 -4.92 4.24
C ALA A 112 5.45 -5.43 4.35
N SER A 113 5.94 -5.62 5.58
CA SER A 113 7.25 -6.25 5.80
C SER A 113 7.07 -7.75 5.87
N LYS A 114 7.86 -8.48 5.07
CA LYS A 114 7.99 -9.93 5.26
C LYS A 114 8.88 -10.14 6.47
N ARG A 115 8.31 -10.67 7.56
CA ARG A 115 9.14 -11.19 8.65
C ARG A 115 9.97 -12.32 8.06
N ILE A 116 11.30 -12.19 8.11
CA ILE A 116 12.18 -13.33 7.87
C ILE A 116 11.88 -14.29 9.02
N MET A 117 11.11 -15.34 8.73
CA MET A 117 11.17 -16.57 9.52
C MET A 117 12.54 -17.15 9.17
N ILE A 118 13.52 -16.82 10.01
CA ILE A 118 14.68 -17.68 10.24
C ILE A 118 14.19 -18.95 10.92
#